data_AF-A0A7W4HL87-F1
#
_entry.id   AF-A0A7W4HL87-F1
#
_cell.length_a   1.000
_cell.length_b   1.000
_cell.length_c   1.000
_cell.angle_alpha   90.00
_cell.angle_beta   90.00
_cell.angle_gamma   90.00
#
_symmetry.space_group_name_H-M   'P 1'
#
loop_
_entity.id
_entity.type
_entity.pdbx_description
1 polymer ?
#
loop_
_entity_poly.entity_id
_entity_poly.type
_entity_poly.pdbx_seq_one_letter_code
_entity_poly.pdbx_strand_id
1 'polypeptide(L)'
;MKNSRFTSSNKATLIAVLGGTLGGVVFFPYLTRAIEIKTDLDHKVQHIEQMVFSTGGMKGDDGKIPPSATISAKNYNPVISGNLFVEHRGNRNTLDKKAEHSALFYGTNNSLAGNDSITVVGVQNKVSNNTTGIVILGGKINVIKTDSQYSVIAGGQQGTIQGNFNFIGVGGDNTIIGNGNTTIGGRKTTVKGVNNFIAGSNINFDPQNRGQSRNNTFVWSDNIDRGGVRQWFTPAKDGTFLIRAEKGLAIGVPTTSIPGSVEVNGMVQLGNDTEACTLTKVGAIKYIDEKPSGCFCACDNGAGLGKWSALSPSPYCESKCRG
;
A
#
# COMPACT_ATOMS: atom_id res chain seq x y z
N MET A 1 -47.50 -27.43 -24.11
CA MET A 1 -46.48 -26.44 -24.51
C MET A 1 -45.11 -27.10 -24.43
N LYS A 2 -44.20 -26.73 -25.33
CA LYS A 2 -43.03 -27.50 -25.79
C LYS A 2 -42.03 -27.86 -24.68
N ASN A 3 -41.64 -29.14 -24.64
CA ASN A 3 -40.42 -29.62 -24.00
C ASN A 3 -39.21 -29.17 -24.83
N SER A 4 -38.37 -28.28 -24.29
CA SER A 4 -37.04 -28.00 -24.83
C SER A 4 -36.03 -28.96 -24.21
N ARG A 5 -35.64 -29.98 -25.00
CA ARG A 5 -34.42 -30.76 -24.75
C ARG A 5 -33.21 -29.85 -24.96
N PHE A 6 -32.40 -29.63 -23.93
CA PHE A 6 -31.04 -29.14 -24.10
C PHE A 6 -30.15 -30.33 -24.48
N THR A 7 -29.83 -30.47 -25.76
CA THR A 7 -28.75 -31.35 -26.23
C THR A 7 -27.44 -30.56 -26.17
N SER A 8 -26.60 -30.83 -25.17
CA SER A 8 -25.19 -30.40 -25.18
C SER A 8 -24.40 -31.34 -26.08
N SER A 9 -24.06 -30.88 -27.29
CA SER A 9 -23.13 -31.56 -28.19
C SER A 9 -21.73 -30.98 -27.99
N ASN A 10 -20.94 -31.56 -27.08
CA ASN A 10 -19.49 -31.33 -27.08
C ASN A 10 -18.81 -32.43 -27.91
N LYS A 11 -18.72 -32.20 -29.23
CA LYS A 11 -17.73 -32.90 -30.05
C LYS A 11 -16.37 -32.31 -29.71
N ALA A 12 -15.52 -33.10 -29.06
CA ALA A 12 -14.12 -32.77 -28.88
C ALA A 12 -13.44 -32.74 -30.26
N THR A 13 -13.07 -31.55 -30.73
CA THR A 13 -12.29 -31.37 -31.97
C THR A 13 -10.86 -31.81 -31.70
N LEU A 14 -10.50 -32.99 -32.21
CA LEU A 14 -9.13 -33.51 -32.23
C LEU A 14 -8.35 -32.78 -33.33
N ILE A 15 -7.46 -31.86 -32.98
CA ILE A 15 -6.52 -31.26 -33.94
C ILE A 15 -5.25 -32.12 -33.93
N ALA A 16 -5.07 -32.94 -34.98
CA ALA A 16 -3.85 -33.69 -35.23
C ALA A 16 -2.91 -32.86 -36.12
N VAL A 17 -1.74 -32.49 -35.61
CA VAL A 17 -0.63 -31.98 -36.43
C VAL A 17 0.25 -33.17 -36.78
N LEU A 18 0.25 -33.56 -38.05
CA LEU A 18 1.08 -34.62 -38.61
C LEU A 18 2.43 -34.06 -39.05
N GLY A 19 3.50 -34.48 -38.38
CA GLY A 19 4.88 -34.37 -38.86
C GLY A 19 5.63 -35.65 -38.52
N GLY A 20 6.00 -36.45 -39.53
CA GLY A 20 6.96 -37.56 -39.40
C GLY A 20 8.37 -37.03 -39.18
N THR A 21 9.36 -37.79 -38.71
CA THR A 21 9.57 -39.25 -38.69
C THR A 21 10.53 -39.64 -37.55
N LEU A 22 10.40 -40.90 -37.11
CA LEU A 22 11.40 -41.75 -36.43
C LEU A 22 11.85 -41.38 -35.00
N GLY A 23 11.05 -41.82 -34.02
CA GLY A 23 11.46 -41.96 -32.63
C GLY A 23 10.27 -41.85 -31.66
N GLY A 24 9.76 -43.00 -31.19
CA GLY A 24 8.77 -43.18 -30.12
C GLY A 24 7.84 -42.00 -29.77
N VAL A 25 6.62 -42.00 -30.29
CA VAL A 25 5.56 -41.09 -29.82
C VAL A 25 5.05 -41.61 -28.47
N VAL A 26 5.47 -40.95 -27.39
CA VAL A 26 4.84 -41.12 -26.09
C VAL A 26 3.55 -40.30 -26.08
N PHE A 27 2.41 -40.99 -26.13
CA PHE A 27 1.10 -40.38 -25.93
C PHE A 27 0.93 -40.03 -24.45
N PHE A 28 1.01 -38.74 -24.11
CA PHE A 28 0.45 -38.24 -22.85
C PHE A 28 -0.94 -37.63 -23.14
N PRO A 29 -2.04 -38.35 -22.90
CA PRO A 29 -3.34 -37.71 -22.88
C PRO A 29 -3.38 -36.77 -21.68
N TYR A 30 -3.46 -35.46 -21.93
CA TYR A 30 -3.87 -34.50 -20.92
C TYR A 30 -5.32 -34.80 -20.56
N LEU A 31 -5.51 -35.65 -19.55
CA LEU A 31 -6.83 -35.96 -19.00
C LEU A 31 -7.31 -34.71 -18.24
N THR A 32 -8.11 -33.87 -18.89
CA THR A 32 -8.98 -32.95 -18.15
C THR A 32 -10.04 -33.82 -17.48
N ARG A 33 -9.79 -34.27 -16.24
CA ARG A 33 -10.82 -34.92 -15.43
C ARG A 33 -11.85 -33.87 -15.05
N ALA A 34 -12.86 -33.68 -15.88
CA ALA A 34 -14.10 -33.06 -15.43
C ALA A 34 -14.75 -34.04 -14.45
N ILE A 35 -14.99 -33.60 -13.21
CA ILE A 35 -15.90 -34.32 -12.32
C ILE A 35 -17.30 -34.03 -12.84
N GLU A 36 -17.83 -34.97 -13.61
CA GLU A 36 -19.22 -34.90 -14.07
C GLU A 36 -20.09 -35.47 -12.94
N ILE A 37 -20.77 -34.59 -12.20
CA ILE A 37 -21.80 -35.01 -11.25
C ILE A 37 -22.98 -35.48 -12.10
N LYS A 38 -23.11 -36.80 -12.29
CA LYS A 38 -24.22 -37.40 -13.02
C LYS A 38 -25.54 -36.92 -12.42
N THR A 39 -26.43 -36.42 -13.27
CA THR A 39 -27.77 -35.94 -12.90
C THR A 39 -28.77 -37.06 -12.61
N ASP A 40 -28.32 -38.30 -12.38
CA ASP A 40 -29.21 -39.37 -11.94
C ASP A 40 -29.36 -39.32 -10.41
N LEU A 41 -29.77 -38.14 -9.92
CA LEU A 41 -30.25 -37.92 -8.58
C LEU A 41 -31.77 -38.13 -8.64
N ASP A 42 -32.15 -39.38 -8.87
CA ASP A 42 -33.54 -39.82 -9.00
C ASP A 42 -34.28 -39.54 -7.70
N HIS A 43 -34.98 -38.40 -7.63
CA HIS A 43 -35.92 -37.92 -6.60
C HIS A 43 -35.55 -38.07 -5.10
N LYS A 44 -34.34 -38.49 -4.73
CA LYS A 44 -33.97 -38.89 -3.34
C LYS A 44 -32.96 -37.99 -2.64
N VAL A 45 -32.25 -37.10 -3.35
CA VAL A 45 -31.35 -36.14 -2.70
C VAL A 45 -32.06 -34.80 -2.60
N GLN A 46 -32.70 -34.57 -1.46
CA GLN A 46 -33.45 -33.33 -1.21
C GLN A 46 -32.55 -32.21 -0.69
N HIS A 47 -31.41 -32.55 -0.05
CA HIS A 47 -30.51 -31.57 0.58
C HIS A 47 -29.05 -32.05 0.50
N ILE A 48 -28.14 -31.17 0.04
CA ILE A 48 -26.68 -31.38 0.13
C ILE A 48 -26.14 -30.41 1.19
N GLU A 49 -25.72 -30.94 2.33
CA GLU A 49 -25.20 -30.13 3.45
C GLU A 49 -23.70 -29.81 3.30
N GLN A 50 -22.95 -30.70 2.65
CA GLN A 50 -21.50 -30.59 2.50
C GLN A 50 -21.00 -31.27 1.22
N MET A 51 -20.10 -30.59 0.51
CA MET A 51 -19.30 -31.11 -0.59
C MET A 51 -17.82 -31.04 -0.19
N VAL A 52 -17.12 -32.16 -0.26
CA VAL A 52 -15.68 -32.24 0.05
C VAL A 52 -14.92 -32.57 -1.22
N PHE A 53 -14.10 -31.63 -1.67
CA PHE A 53 -13.15 -31.84 -2.75
C PHE A 53 -11.84 -32.29 -2.13
N SER A 54 -11.58 -33.59 -2.17
CA SER A 54 -10.27 -34.14 -1.85
C SER A 54 -9.55 -34.50 -3.15
N THR A 55 -8.24 -34.29 -3.21
CA THR A 55 -7.44 -34.79 -4.33
C THR A 55 -7.17 -36.30 -4.22
N GLY A 56 -7.64 -36.96 -3.14
CA GLY A 56 -7.90 -38.40 -2.96
C GLY A 56 -6.81 -39.43 -3.34
N GLY A 57 -5.67 -39.00 -3.90
CA GLY A 57 -4.76 -39.87 -4.61
C GLY A 57 -3.54 -39.18 -5.22
N MET A 58 -3.38 -37.86 -5.08
CA MET A 58 -2.16 -37.15 -5.47
C MET A 58 -1.39 -36.74 -4.22
N LYS A 59 -0.58 -37.65 -3.68
CA LYS A 59 0.53 -37.26 -2.79
C LYS A 59 1.46 -36.38 -3.62
N GLY A 60 1.76 -35.17 -3.13
CA GLY A 60 2.87 -34.40 -3.69
C GLY A 60 4.19 -35.15 -3.48
N ASP A 61 5.26 -34.71 -4.13
CA ASP A 61 6.62 -35.25 -3.93
C ASP A 61 7.11 -35.13 -2.47
N ASP A 62 6.40 -34.36 -1.63
CA ASP A 62 6.60 -34.19 -0.19
C ASP A 62 5.75 -35.15 0.67
N GLY A 63 4.98 -36.05 0.06
CA GLY A 63 4.13 -37.04 0.73
C GLY A 63 2.88 -36.47 1.41
N LYS A 64 2.62 -35.16 1.31
CA LYS A 64 1.47 -34.51 1.93
C LYS A 64 0.23 -34.61 1.06
N ILE A 65 -0.93 -34.80 1.69
CA ILE A 65 -2.23 -34.74 1.04
C ILE A 65 -2.58 -33.25 0.89
N PRO A 66 -2.89 -32.75 -0.32
CA PRO A 66 -3.35 -31.37 -0.51
C PRO A 66 -4.57 -31.05 0.37
N PRO A 67 -4.71 -29.82 0.87
CA PRO A 67 -5.85 -29.44 1.69
C PRO A 67 -7.15 -29.66 0.92
N SER A 68 -8.09 -30.35 1.55
CA SER A 68 -9.44 -30.55 1.01
C SER A 68 -10.21 -29.23 1.04
N ALA A 69 -10.77 -28.81 -0.10
CA ALA A 69 -11.73 -27.70 -0.10
C ALA A 69 -13.09 -28.26 0.32
N THR A 70 -13.68 -27.69 1.37
CA THR A 70 -15.01 -28.08 1.82
C THR A 70 -15.98 -26.95 1.57
N ILE A 71 -17.06 -27.22 0.83
CA ILE A 71 -18.18 -26.31 0.64
C ILE A 71 -19.34 -26.86 1.46
N SER A 72 -19.82 -26.12 2.45
CA SER A 72 -20.95 -26.53 3.30
C SER A 72 -22.02 -25.45 3.34
N ALA A 73 -23.26 -25.80 3.65
CA ALA A 73 -24.31 -24.83 3.91
C ALA A 73 -24.43 -24.62 5.43
N LYS A 74 -24.16 -23.41 5.92
CA LYS A 74 -24.46 -23.02 7.31
C LYS A 74 -25.48 -21.89 7.31
N ASN A 75 -26.64 -22.11 7.91
CA ASN A 75 -27.75 -21.15 7.94
C ASN A 75 -28.11 -20.63 6.53
N TYR A 76 -28.22 -21.53 5.55
CA TYR A 76 -28.48 -21.20 4.13
C TYR A 76 -27.39 -20.39 3.41
N ASN A 77 -26.23 -20.17 4.05
CA ASN A 77 -25.08 -19.52 3.41
C ASN A 77 -24.01 -20.56 3.01
N PRO A 78 -23.43 -20.46 1.79
CA PRO A 78 -22.29 -21.28 1.42
C PRO A 78 -21.06 -20.89 2.26
N VAL A 79 -20.44 -21.89 2.87
CA VAL A 79 -19.22 -21.77 3.66
C VAL A 79 -18.14 -22.60 2.98
N ILE A 80 -17.13 -21.91 2.45
CA ILE A 80 -15.96 -22.51 1.82
C ILE A 80 -14.83 -22.51 2.85
N SER A 81 -14.33 -23.70 3.20
CA SER A 81 -13.16 -23.87 4.07
C SER A 81 -11.93 -24.19 3.23
N GLY A 82 -10.83 -23.46 3.47
CA GLY A 82 -9.57 -23.57 2.73
C GLY A 82 -9.32 -22.39 1.79
N ASN A 83 -8.56 -22.63 0.73
CA ASN A 83 -8.26 -21.63 -0.29
C ASN A 83 -9.45 -21.41 -1.23
N LEU A 84 -9.69 -20.16 -1.62
CA LEU A 84 -10.71 -19.80 -2.60
C LEU A 84 -10.05 -19.17 -3.84
N PHE A 85 -10.25 -19.79 -4.99
CA PHE A 85 -9.73 -19.30 -6.28
C PHE A 85 -10.87 -19.20 -7.29
N VAL A 86 -11.31 -17.97 -7.56
CA VAL A 86 -12.34 -17.67 -8.56
C VAL A 86 -11.66 -16.99 -9.74
N GLU A 87 -11.81 -17.55 -10.94
CA GLU A 87 -11.11 -17.08 -12.13
C GLU A 87 -11.96 -17.33 -13.40
N HIS A 88 -11.94 -16.39 -14.34
CA HIS A 88 -12.37 -16.65 -15.72
C HIS A 88 -11.21 -17.21 -16.56
N ARG A 89 -11.54 -18.18 -17.40
CA ARG A 89 -10.57 -18.80 -18.33
C ARG A 89 -9.81 -17.74 -19.12
N GLY A 90 -8.47 -17.83 -19.10
CA GLY A 90 -7.57 -16.93 -19.82
C GLY A 90 -6.99 -15.78 -18.99
N ASN A 91 -7.46 -15.61 -17.75
CA ASN A 91 -6.97 -14.53 -16.88
C ASN A 91 -5.58 -14.77 -16.28
N ARG A 92 -5.09 -16.02 -16.27
CA ARG A 92 -3.72 -16.39 -15.84
C ARG A 92 -3.40 -15.95 -14.41
N ASN A 93 -4.37 -16.02 -13.51
CA ASN A 93 -4.13 -15.84 -12.08
C ASN A 93 -3.47 -17.10 -11.49
N THR A 94 -2.68 -16.94 -10.44
CA THR A 94 -2.02 -18.06 -9.75
C THR A 94 -2.19 -17.92 -8.25
N LEU A 95 -2.72 -18.96 -7.61
CA LEU A 95 -2.69 -19.12 -6.16
C LEU A 95 -1.75 -20.29 -5.83
N ASP A 96 -0.63 -20.02 -5.16
CA ASP A 96 0.36 -21.04 -4.83
C ASP A 96 -0.25 -22.11 -3.91
N LYS A 97 0.08 -23.37 -4.15
CA LYS A 97 -0.39 -24.50 -3.33
C LYS A 97 0.04 -24.42 -1.86
N LYS A 98 1.09 -23.65 -1.55
CA LYS A 98 1.62 -23.42 -0.20
C LYS A 98 0.99 -22.21 0.50
N ALA A 99 0.20 -21.40 -0.22
CA ALA A 99 -0.49 -20.25 0.34
C ALA A 99 -1.72 -20.73 1.11
N GLU A 100 -1.64 -20.90 2.42
CA GLU A 100 -2.74 -21.40 3.24
C GLU A 100 -3.77 -20.30 3.55
N HIS A 101 -5.07 -20.65 3.55
CA HIS A 101 -6.21 -19.76 3.83
C HIS A 101 -6.26 -18.49 2.95
N SER A 102 -5.78 -18.61 1.72
CA SER A 102 -5.68 -17.48 0.79
C SER A 102 -6.84 -17.45 -0.20
N ALA A 103 -7.26 -16.25 -0.57
CA ALA A 103 -8.40 -16.02 -1.46
C ALA A 103 -8.02 -15.09 -2.62
N LEU A 104 -8.31 -15.52 -3.84
CA LEU A 104 -8.20 -14.72 -5.06
C LEU A 104 -9.53 -14.78 -5.79
N PHE A 105 -10.21 -13.64 -5.90
CA PHE A 105 -11.58 -13.60 -6.42
C PHE A 105 -11.68 -13.29 -7.92
N TYR A 106 -10.94 -12.31 -8.43
CA TYR A 106 -11.01 -11.94 -9.84
C TYR A 106 -9.75 -11.20 -10.29
N GLY A 107 -9.69 -10.88 -11.58
CA GLY A 107 -8.65 -10.05 -12.19
C GLY A 107 -7.82 -10.81 -13.20
N THR A 108 -6.68 -10.25 -13.60
CA THR A 108 -5.81 -10.80 -14.64
C THR A 108 -4.34 -10.78 -14.20
N ASN A 109 -3.63 -11.90 -14.37
CA ASN A 109 -2.22 -12.07 -14.03
C ASN A 109 -1.87 -11.77 -12.56
N ASN A 110 -2.79 -12.00 -11.62
CA ASN A 110 -2.50 -11.85 -10.19
C ASN A 110 -1.83 -13.10 -9.65
N SER A 111 -0.87 -12.93 -8.73
CA SER A 111 -0.09 -14.03 -8.16
C SER A 111 -0.04 -13.94 -6.64
N LEU A 112 -0.54 -14.94 -5.94
CA LEU A 112 -0.61 -15.00 -4.49
C LEU A 112 0.17 -16.24 -3.99
N ALA A 113 1.24 -16.00 -3.23
CA ALA A 113 2.05 -17.05 -2.62
C ALA A 113 2.18 -16.94 -1.09
N GLY A 114 1.53 -15.94 -0.48
CA GLY A 114 1.48 -15.72 0.96
C GLY A 114 0.34 -16.46 1.65
N ASN A 115 0.49 -16.73 2.94
CA ASN A 115 -0.59 -17.27 3.78
C ASN A 115 -1.57 -16.15 4.16
N ASP A 116 -2.82 -16.51 4.46
CA ASP A 116 -3.90 -15.60 4.87
C ASP A 116 -3.98 -14.36 3.96
N SER A 117 -3.72 -14.56 2.67
CA SER A 117 -3.54 -13.49 1.70
C SER A 117 -4.77 -13.38 0.81
N ILE A 118 -5.27 -12.15 0.65
CA ILE A 118 -6.50 -11.87 -0.08
C ILE A 118 -6.19 -10.91 -1.22
N THR A 119 -6.64 -11.24 -2.43
CA THR A 119 -6.77 -10.30 -3.53
C THR A 119 -8.16 -10.36 -4.13
N VAL A 120 -8.87 -9.23 -4.14
CA VAL A 120 -10.27 -9.19 -4.57
C VAL A 120 -10.37 -9.01 -6.09
N VAL A 121 -9.78 -7.93 -6.64
CA VAL A 121 -9.78 -7.66 -8.08
C VAL A 121 -8.42 -7.08 -8.52
N GLY A 122 -8.21 -6.91 -9.82
CA GLY A 122 -7.09 -6.11 -10.34
C GLY A 122 -6.21 -6.81 -11.37
N VAL A 123 -5.08 -6.20 -11.69
CA VAL A 123 -4.20 -6.64 -12.77
C VAL A 123 -2.75 -6.70 -12.29
N GLN A 124 -2.08 -7.84 -12.45
CA GLN A 124 -0.66 -8.00 -12.16
C GLN A 124 -0.27 -7.69 -10.70
N ASN A 125 -1.18 -7.91 -9.74
CA ASN A 125 -0.84 -7.81 -8.33
C ASN A 125 -0.07 -9.06 -7.88
N LYS A 126 0.94 -8.88 -7.02
CA LYS A 126 1.82 -9.94 -6.56
C LYS A 126 1.97 -9.91 -5.05
N VAL A 127 1.65 -11.02 -4.41
CA VAL A 127 1.99 -11.32 -3.01
C VAL A 127 3.05 -12.41 -3.01
N SER A 128 4.24 -12.10 -2.51
CA SER A 128 5.38 -13.02 -2.50
C SER A 128 5.23 -14.11 -1.44
N ASN A 129 6.03 -15.16 -1.55
CA ASN A 129 6.13 -16.22 -0.53
C ASN A 129 6.66 -15.66 0.81
N ASN A 130 6.48 -16.43 1.87
CA ASN A 130 6.83 -16.04 3.25
C ASN A 130 6.20 -14.71 3.68
N THR A 131 4.93 -14.50 3.31
CA THR A 131 4.11 -13.38 3.77
C THR A 131 2.86 -13.91 4.47
N THR A 132 2.25 -13.10 5.32
CA THR A 132 1.08 -13.51 6.12
C THR A 132 0.12 -12.35 6.34
N GLY A 133 -1.19 -12.58 6.20
CA GLY A 133 -2.20 -11.58 6.52
C GLY A 133 -2.19 -10.39 5.57
N ILE A 134 -2.00 -10.64 4.29
CA ILE A 134 -1.87 -9.59 3.27
C ILE A 134 -3.20 -9.33 2.58
N VAL A 135 -3.54 -8.05 2.36
CA VAL A 135 -4.74 -7.69 1.61
C VAL A 135 -4.39 -6.73 0.48
N ILE A 136 -4.70 -7.11 -0.76
CA ILE A 136 -4.73 -6.21 -1.91
C ILE A 136 -6.17 -6.16 -2.42
N LEU A 137 -6.89 -5.08 -2.13
CA LEU A 137 -8.31 -5.01 -2.52
C LEU A 137 -8.48 -4.82 -4.04
N GLY A 138 -7.52 -4.16 -4.70
CA GLY A 138 -7.66 -3.82 -6.11
C GLY A 138 -6.39 -3.22 -6.72
N GLY A 139 -6.54 -2.71 -7.95
CA GLY A 139 -5.51 -1.93 -8.61
C GLY A 139 -4.60 -2.73 -9.55
N LYS A 140 -3.45 -2.12 -9.87
CA LYS A 140 -2.55 -2.61 -10.92
C LYS A 140 -1.09 -2.63 -10.46
N ILE A 141 -0.39 -3.74 -10.67
CA ILE A 141 1.06 -3.88 -10.42
C ILE A 141 1.41 -3.57 -8.95
N ASN A 142 0.54 -3.94 -8.01
CA ASN A 142 0.87 -3.82 -6.58
C ASN A 142 1.70 -5.04 -6.15
N VAL A 143 2.75 -4.80 -5.35
CA VAL A 143 3.72 -5.83 -4.96
C VAL A 143 3.94 -5.83 -3.45
N ILE A 144 3.71 -6.98 -2.83
CA ILE A 144 4.12 -7.26 -1.46
C ILE A 144 5.30 -8.21 -1.51
N LYS A 145 6.43 -7.78 -0.97
CA LYS A 145 7.68 -8.56 -0.97
C LYS A 145 7.68 -9.62 0.13
N THR A 146 8.66 -10.53 0.07
CA THR A 146 8.87 -11.56 1.09
C THR A 146 9.02 -10.95 2.49
N ASP A 147 8.75 -11.74 3.51
CA ASP A 147 8.94 -11.39 4.93
C ASP A 147 8.04 -10.23 5.41
N SER A 148 7.05 -9.84 4.61
CA SER A 148 6.08 -8.80 4.93
C SER A 148 4.81 -9.41 5.52
N GLN A 149 4.29 -8.80 6.58
CA GLN A 149 3.14 -9.31 7.32
C GLN A 149 2.09 -8.23 7.59
N TYR A 150 0.83 -8.63 7.68
CA TYR A 150 -0.29 -7.80 8.15
C TYR A 150 -0.38 -6.44 7.46
N SER A 151 -0.24 -6.44 6.13
CA SER A 151 -0.16 -5.22 5.34
C SER A 151 -1.25 -5.15 4.29
N VAL A 152 -1.69 -3.93 4.00
CA VAL A 152 -2.84 -3.66 3.14
C VAL A 152 -2.47 -2.67 2.04
N ILE A 153 -2.83 -3.01 0.81
CA ILE A 153 -2.92 -2.07 -0.31
C ILE A 153 -4.40 -2.00 -0.71
N ALA A 154 -5.07 -0.89 -0.40
CA ALA A 154 -6.50 -0.76 -0.71
C ALA A 154 -6.75 -0.54 -2.22
N GLY A 155 -5.75 -0.08 -2.97
CA GLY A 155 -5.81 -0.03 -4.44
C GLY A 155 -4.73 0.85 -5.06
N GLY A 156 -5.01 1.37 -6.25
CA GLY A 156 -4.08 2.21 -7.00
C GLY A 156 -3.15 1.43 -7.92
N GLN A 157 -2.01 2.04 -8.27
CA GLN A 157 -1.04 1.49 -9.20
C GLN A 157 0.36 1.49 -8.58
N GLN A 158 1.13 0.42 -8.78
CA GLN A 158 2.55 0.36 -8.41
C GLN A 158 2.80 0.63 -6.91
N GLY A 159 1.90 0.20 -6.04
CA GLY A 159 2.13 0.16 -4.59
C GLY A 159 3.08 -0.98 -4.24
N THR A 160 4.16 -0.69 -3.50
CA THR A 160 5.13 -1.68 -3.04
C THR A 160 5.27 -1.63 -1.52
N ILE A 161 5.10 -2.77 -0.86
CA ILE A 161 5.41 -2.91 0.57
C ILE A 161 6.50 -3.96 0.76
N GLN A 162 7.47 -3.59 1.57
CA GLN A 162 8.47 -4.44 2.17
C GLN A 162 8.47 -4.08 3.66
N GLY A 163 8.15 -5.04 4.53
CA GLY A 163 7.98 -4.80 5.97
C GLY A 163 6.56 -5.00 6.47
N ASN A 164 6.37 -4.87 7.79
CA ASN A 164 5.17 -5.32 8.50
C ASN A 164 4.26 -4.17 8.91
N PHE A 165 2.96 -4.49 9.04
CA PHE A 165 1.93 -3.57 9.56
C PHE A 165 1.80 -2.27 8.76
N ASN A 166 1.93 -2.36 7.44
CA ASN A 166 1.91 -1.20 6.57
C ASN A 166 0.57 -1.05 5.84
N PHE A 167 0.18 0.20 5.60
CA PHE A 167 -1.02 0.53 4.85
C PHE A 167 -0.69 1.48 3.69
N ILE A 168 -1.08 1.11 2.48
CA ILE A 168 -1.20 2.01 1.33
C ILE A 168 -2.68 2.09 0.99
N GLY A 169 -3.28 3.27 1.09
CA GLY A 169 -4.66 3.52 0.70
C GLY A 169 -4.82 3.41 -0.80
N VAL A 170 -4.62 4.53 -1.51
CA VAL A 170 -4.72 4.59 -2.96
C VAL A 170 -3.59 5.44 -3.56
N GLY A 171 -3.54 5.53 -4.89
CA GLY A 171 -2.61 6.39 -5.60
C GLY A 171 -1.65 5.63 -6.50
N GLY A 172 -0.43 6.15 -6.69
CA GLY A 172 0.49 5.67 -7.72
C GLY A 172 1.96 5.69 -7.28
N ASP A 173 2.73 4.64 -7.52
CA ASP A 173 4.19 4.62 -7.24
C ASP A 173 4.53 4.92 -5.78
N ASN A 174 3.89 4.22 -4.84
CA ASN A 174 4.17 4.37 -3.41
C ASN A 174 4.94 3.15 -2.91
N THR A 175 6.08 3.36 -2.26
CA THR A 175 6.97 2.33 -1.72
C THR A 175 7.17 2.52 -0.22
N ILE A 176 6.86 1.49 0.57
CA ILE A 176 7.12 1.44 2.00
C ILE A 176 8.11 0.30 2.29
N ILE A 177 9.20 0.60 3.00
CA ILE A 177 10.29 -0.36 3.28
C ILE A 177 10.42 -0.73 4.77
N GLY A 178 9.99 0.15 5.67
CA GLY A 178 10.00 -0.15 7.10
C GLY A 178 8.64 -0.60 7.62
N ASN A 179 8.45 -0.55 8.94
CA ASN A 179 7.29 -1.15 9.61
C ASN A 179 6.32 -0.10 10.16
N GLY A 180 5.03 -0.44 10.25
CA GLY A 180 4.04 0.40 10.92
C GLY A 180 3.74 1.72 10.21
N ASN A 181 3.96 1.81 8.90
CA ASN A 181 3.77 3.04 8.15
C ASN A 181 2.40 3.08 7.47
N THR A 182 1.79 4.26 7.45
CA THR A 182 0.50 4.49 6.80
C THR A 182 0.64 5.57 5.75
N THR A 183 0.36 5.25 4.49
CA THR A 183 0.20 6.20 3.40
C THR A 183 -1.24 6.19 2.94
N ILE A 184 -2.02 7.24 3.21
CA ILE A 184 -3.46 7.26 2.90
C ILE A 184 -3.77 7.53 1.43
N GLY A 185 -2.87 8.19 0.71
CA GLY A 185 -3.06 8.57 -0.68
C GLY A 185 -1.91 9.39 -1.24
N GLY A 186 -1.89 9.55 -2.57
CA GLY A 186 -0.90 10.35 -3.30
C GLY A 186 0.01 9.51 -4.19
N ARG A 187 1.07 10.12 -4.72
CA ARG A 187 1.95 9.45 -5.70
C ARG A 187 3.44 9.72 -5.49
N LYS A 188 4.28 8.79 -5.96
CA LYS A 188 5.74 8.90 -5.87
C LYS A 188 6.19 9.11 -4.42
N THR A 189 5.81 8.18 -3.56
CA THR A 189 6.18 8.22 -2.15
C THR A 189 7.16 7.11 -1.82
N THR A 190 8.27 7.42 -1.15
CA THR A 190 9.20 6.42 -0.63
C THR A 190 9.40 6.64 0.87
N VAL A 191 8.93 5.69 1.67
CA VAL A 191 9.02 5.72 3.13
C VAL A 191 10.04 4.70 3.62
N LYS A 192 11.03 5.18 4.36
CA LYS A 192 12.04 4.37 5.04
C LYS A 192 11.99 4.68 6.53
N GLY A 193 11.95 3.65 7.38
CA GLY A 193 11.82 3.81 8.83
C GLY A 193 10.45 3.37 9.34
N VAL A 194 10.12 3.74 10.56
CA VAL A 194 9.07 3.09 11.35
C VAL A 194 8.05 4.10 11.88
N ASN A 195 6.78 3.69 11.95
CA ASN A 195 5.68 4.44 12.57
C ASN A 195 5.45 5.84 11.96
N ASN A 196 5.46 5.94 10.62
CA ASN A 196 5.20 7.21 9.95
C ASN A 196 3.76 7.29 9.42
N PHE A 197 3.18 8.49 9.45
CA PHE A 197 1.94 8.82 8.76
C PHE A 197 2.21 9.75 7.58
N ILE A 198 1.82 9.35 6.38
CA ILE A 198 2.13 10.04 5.13
C ILE A 198 0.86 10.28 4.33
N ALA A 199 0.75 11.48 3.78
CA ALA A 199 -0.31 11.85 2.86
C ALA A 199 0.24 12.79 1.78
N GLY A 200 -0.14 12.53 0.53
CA GLY A 200 0.20 13.39 -0.59
C GLY A 200 1.30 12.82 -1.47
N SER A 201 1.90 13.66 -2.31
CA SER A 201 2.79 13.24 -3.39
C SER A 201 4.21 13.77 -3.27
N ASN A 202 5.13 13.10 -3.96
CA ASN A 202 6.54 13.46 -4.07
C ASN A 202 7.23 13.53 -2.70
N ILE A 203 6.97 12.55 -1.84
CA ILE A 203 7.57 12.44 -0.50
C ILE A 203 8.64 11.36 -0.56
N ASN A 204 9.87 11.65 -0.18
CA ASN A 204 10.93 10.66 -0.22
C ASN A 204 11.80 10.82 1.01
N PHE A 205 11.96 9.75 1.79
CA PHE A 205 12.75 9.76 3.02
C PHE A 205 14.24 9.57 2.75
N ASP A 206 14.63 9.18 1.54
CA ASP A 206 16.01 8.99 1.12
C ASP A 206 16.23 9.33 -0.37
N PRO A 207 16.02 10.59 -0.77
CA PRO A 207 16.10 11.00 -2.18
C PRO A 207 17.51 10.88 -2.78
N GLN A 208 18.54 10.81 -1.93
CA GLN A 208 19.94 10.72 -2.34
C GLN A 208 20.49 9.29 -2.19
N ASN A 209 19.66 8.31 -1.84
CA ASN A 209 20.05 6.91 -1.60
C ASN A 209 21.22 6.78 -0.61
N ARG A 210 21.22 7.58 0.46
CA ARG A 210 22.25 7.60 1.50
C ARG A 210 21.90 6.71 2.70
N GLY A 211 20.87 5.87 2.57
CA GLY A 211 20.39 5.02 3.65
C GLY A 211 19.62 5.79 4.73
N GLN A 212 19.10 6.97 4.40
CA GLN A 212 18.31 7.76 5.33
C GLN A 212 17.00 7.03 5.67
N SER A 213 16.69 6.98 6.96
CA SER A 213 15.41 6.53 7.48
C SER A 213 14.92 7.57 8.48
N ARG A 214 13.60 7.72 8.59
CA ARG A 214 12.96 8.59 9.58
C ARG A 214 11.84 7.86 10.28
N ASN A 215 11.71 8.09 11.56
CA ASN A 215 10.73 7.42 12.41
C ASN A 215 9.79 8.42 13.07
N ASN A 216 8.57 7.96 13.39
CA ASN A 216 7.59 8.71 14.17
C ASN A 216 7.26 10.08 13.54
N THR A 217 7.21 10.17 12.22
CA THR A 217 6.91 11.43 11.51
C THR A 217 5.47 11.48 11.02
N PHE A 218 4.96 12.71 10.92
CA PHE A 218 3.74 13.00 10.16
C PHE A 218 4.13 13.89 8.98
N VAL A 219 3.84 13.46 7.75
CA VAL A 219 4.19 14.20 6.54
C VAL A 219 2.97 14.38 5.65
N TRP A 220 2.61 15.62 5.35
CA TRP A 220 1.57 15.95 4.38
C TRP A 220 2.09 16.89 3.30
N SER A 221 1.81 16.56 2.02
CA SER A 221 2.11 17.45 0.90
C SER A 221 0.86 17.79 0.08
N ASP A 222 0.87 19.00 -0.48
CA ASP A 222 -0.14 19.53 -1.39
C ASP A 222 -0.29 18.85 -2.76
N ASN A 223 0.36 17.71 -3.00
CA ASN A 223 0.33 16.95 -4.26
C ASN A 223 0.87 17.67 -5.51
N ILE A 224 1.45 18.85 -5.36
CA ILE A 224 1.98 19.62 -6.49
C ILE A 224 3.33 19.02 -6.93
N ASP A 225 3.43 18.72 -8.22
CA ASP A 225 4.68 18.32 -8.86
C ASP A 225 5.52 19.57 -9.17
N ARG A 226 6.71 19.63 -8.58
CA ARG A 226 7.59 20.80 -8.66
C ARG A 226 8.79 20.59 -9.58
N GLY A 227 8.94 19.40 -10.18
CA GLY A 227 10.05 19.05 -11.06
C GLY A 227 11.46 19.13 -10.42
N GLY A 228 12.44 18.50 -11.07
CA GLY A 228 13.87 18.64 -10.74
C GLY A 228 14.27 18.29 -9.29
N VAL A 229 15.29 18.98 -8.76
CA VAL A 229 15.91 18.73 -7.44
C VAL A 229 15.02 19.08 -6.25
N ARG A 230 13.96 19.88 -6.45
CA ARG A 230 13.01 20.31 -5.40
C ARG A 230 11.73 19.49 -5.35
N GLN A 231 11.65 18.41 -6.13
CA GLN A 231 10.45 17.57 -6.16
C GLN A 231 10.19 16.90 -4.80
N TRP A 232 11.25 16.41 -4.15
CA TRP A 232 11.14 15.55 -2.96
C TRP A 232 10.90 16.35 -1.69
N PHE A 233 9.83 16.01 -0.98
CA PHE A 233 9.53 16.50 0.35
C PHE A 233 10.02 15.49 1.39
N THR A 234 11.04 15.85 2.16
CA THR A 234 11.81 14.92 3.00
C THR A 234 11.84 15.41 4.45
N PRO A 235 11.44 14.59 5.44
CA PRO A 235 11.64 14.93 6.85
C PRO A 235 13.12 14.97 7.24
N ALA A 236 13.52 16.05 7.91
CA ALA A 236 14.91 16.29 8.30
C ALA A 236 15.35 15.47 9.53
N LYS A 237 14.43 15.08 10.40
CA LYS A 237 14.68 14.28 11.61
C LYS A 237 13.46 13.47 12.02
N ASP A 238 13.65 12.53 12.93
CA ASP A 238 12.57 11.75 13.55
C ASP A 238 11.64 12.66 14.36
N GLY A 239 10.39 12.24 14.57
CA GLY A 239 9.41 13.02 15.34
C GLY A 239 8.92 14.30 14.67
N THR A 240 9.23 14.50 13.38
CA THR A 240 8.86 15.74 12.68
C THR A 240 7.40 15.71 12.23
N PHE A 241 6.67 16.79 12.51
CA PHE A 241 5.41 17.13 11.87
C PHE A 241 5.69 18.08 10.70
N LEU A 242 5.66 17.55 9.47
CA LEU A 242 6.11 18.24 8.26
C LEU A 242 4.96 18.45 7.28
N ILE A 243 4.62 19.71 6.99
CA ILE A 243 3.55 20.09 6.08
C ILE A 243 4.07 21.01 4.97
N ARG A 244 3.64 20.78 3.73
CA ARG A 244 3.82 21.72 2.62
C ARG A 244 2.49 22.02 1.96
N ALA A 245 2.07 23.28 2.05
CA ALA A 245 0.82 23.79 1.49
C ALA A 245 1.07 25.10 0.72
N GLU A 246 1.11 25.05 -0.62
CA GLU A 246 1.32 26.26 -1.44
C GLU A 246 0.28 27.37 -1.17
N LYS A 247 -0.97 26.99 -0.93
CA LYS A 247 -2.07 27.94 -0.71
C LYS A 247 -2.20 28.42 0.75
N GLY A 248 -1.36 27.93 1.65
CA GLY A 248 -1.41 28.25 3.07
C GLY A 248 -1.95 27.12 3.94
N LEU A 249 -1.77 27.26 5.25
CA LEU A 249 -2.16 26.30 6.28
C LEU A 249 -3.12 26.97 7.27
N ALA A 250 -4.35 26.47 7.32
CA ALA A 250 -5.34 26.87 8.31
C ALA A 250 -5.34 25.90 9.51
N ILE A 251 -5.24 26.44 10.73
CA ILE A 251 -5.27 25.68 11.98
C ILE A 251 -6.40 26.24 12.84
N GLY A 252 -7.51 25.50 12.96
CA GLY A 252 -8.68 25.96 13.72
C GLY A 252 -9.48 27.10 13.07
N VAL A 253 -9.14 27.50 11.84
CA VAL A 253 -9.91 28.41 10.98
C VAL A 253 -10.37 27.68 9.71
N PRO A 254 -11.49 28.06 9.08
CA PRO A 254 -12.00 27.38 7.89
C PRO A 254 -11.26 27.74 6.60
N THR A 255 -10.57 28.88 6.56
CA THR A 255 -9.90 29.42 5.37
C THR A 255 -8.65 30.19 5.75
N THR A 256 -7.70 30.30 4.83
CA THR A 256 -6.60 31.25 4.92
C THR A 256 -6.95 32.53 4.16
N SER A 257 -6.85 33.68 4.81
CA SER A 257 -7.10 35.00 4.21
C SER A 257 -5.99 35.46 3.28
N ILE A 258 -4.76 34.99 3.49
CA ILE A 258 -3.57 35.37 2.73
C ILE A 258 -2.97 34.10 2.09
N PRO A 259 -2.80 34.03 0.76
CA PRO A 259 -2.16 32.89 0.11
C PRO A 259 -0.77 32.61 0.67
N GLY A 260 -0.53 31.35 1.06
CA GLY A 260 0.76 30.90 1.58
C GLY A 260 1.01 31.25 3.06
N SER A 261 0.04 31.82 3.77
CA SER A 261 0.16 32.08 5.21
C SER A 261 -0.12 30.85 6.06
N VAL A 262 0.33 30.89 7.32
CA VAL A 262 -0.18 30.01 8.38
C VAL A 262 -1.16 30.84 9.21
N GLU A 263 -2.44 30.46 9.20
CA GLU A 263 -3.49 31.14 9.94
C GLU A 263 -4.01 30.24 11.07
N VAL A 264 -3.95 30.72 12.31
CA VAL A 264 -4.24 29.93 13.51
C VAL A 264 -5.34 30.60 14.34
N ASN A 265 -6.41 29.87 14.62
CA ASN A 265 -7.43 30.27 15.60
C ASN A 265 -6.95 29.93 17.00
N GLY A 266 -6.20 30.84 17.60
CA GLY A 266 -5.65 30.68 18.93
C GLY A 266 -4.28 31.32 19.07
N MET A 267 -3.67 31.13 20.24
CA MET A 267 -2.31 31.60 20.47
C MET A 267 -1.31 30.66 19.80
N VAL A 268 -0.35 31.24 19.09
CA VAL A 268 0.83 30.52 18.58
C VAL A 268 1.98 30.77 19.54
N GLN A 269 2.39 29.74 20.28
CA GLN A 269 3.62 29.80 21.06
C GLN A 269 4.79 29.38 20.16
N LEU A 270 5.69 30.32 19.86
CA LEU A 270 6.96 30.02 19.23
C LEU A 270 7.97 29.68 20.33
N GLY A 271 8.64 28.54 20.20
CA GLY A 271 9.67 28.13 21.16
C GLY A 271 10.86 29.11 21.18
N ASN A 272 11.59 29.12 22.30
CA ASN A 272 12.82 29.89 22.44
C ASN A 272 13.97 29.12 21.79
N ASP A 273 14.12 29.24 20.46
CA ASP A 273 15.22 28.59 19.75
C ASP A 273 16.54 29.28 20.12
N THR A 274 17.48 28.52 20.70
CA THR A 274 18.78 29.01 21.18
C THR A 274 19.86 28.99 20.11
N GLU A 275 19.53 28.58 18.88
CA GLU A 275 20.54 28.46 17.84
C GLU A 275 20.99 29.84 17.29
N ALA A 276 22.29 29.95 16.97
CA ALA A 276 22.86 31.16 16.42
C ALA A 276 22.22 31.55 15.06
N CYS A 277 22.06 32.85 14.84
CA CYS A 277 21.69 33.39 13.53
C CYS A 277 22.87 33.26 12.57
N THR A 278 22.68 32.51 11.49
CA THR A 278 23.67 32.28 10.44
C THR A 278 23.12 32.77 9.10
N LEU A 279 23.98 32.93 8.09
CA LEU A 279 23.54 33.32 6.74
C LEU A 279 22.51 32.35 6.12
N THR A 280 22.51 31.09 6.57
CA THR A 280 21.53 30.07 6.15
C THR A 280 20.17 30.18 6.83
N LYS A 281 20.06 31.03 7.86
CA LYS A 281 18.86 31.22 8.69
C LYS A 281 18.25 32.62 8.54
N VAL A 282 18.72 33.42 7.61
CA VAL A 282 18.15 34.74 7.33
C VAL A 282 16.65 34.59 7.04
N GLY A 283 15.81 35.36 7.75
CA GLY A 283 14.35 35.26 7.73
C GLY A 283 13.73 34.38 8.82
N ALA A 284 14.53 33.67 9.63
CA ALA A 284 14.01 32.96 10.81
C ALA A 284 13.48 33.94 11.85
N ILE A 285 12.39 33.58 12.53
CA ILE A 285 11.78 34.36 13.62
C ILE A 285 11.79 33.52 14.90
N LYS A 286 12.26 34.10 16.01
CA LYS A 286 12.15 33.51 17.35
C LYS A 286 11.39 34.44 18.29
N TYR A 287 10.78 33.87 19.32
CA TYR A 287 10.20 34.62 20.42
C TYR A 287 11.02 34.37 21.69
N ILE A 288 11.53 35.44 22.29
CA ILE A 288 12.23 35.41 23.57
C ILE A 288 11.22 35.77 24.65
N ASP A 289 10.83 34.79 25.46
CA ASP A 289 9.89 34.96 26.57
C ASP A 289 10.61 35.41 27.85
N GLU A 290 11.05 36.67 27.89
CA GLU A 290 11.64 37.29 29.07
C GLU A 290 10.87 38.55 29.49
N LYS A 291 10.59 38.67 30.80
CA LYS A 291 9.90 39.83 31.41
C LYS A 291 10.75 41.11 31.27
N PRO A 292 10.13 42.29 31.05
CA PRO A 292 8.71 42.61 31.23
C PRO A 292 7.79 42.35 30.02
N SER A 293 8.34 42.06 28.85
CA SER A 293 7.57 41.80 27.62
C SER A 293 8.36 40.89 26.69
N GLY A 294 7.80 39.78 26.22
CA GLY A 294 8.53 38.93 25.28
C GLY A 294 8.80 39.62 23.93
N CYS A 295 9.91 39.26 23.30
CA CYS A 295 10.43 39.94 22.11
C CYS A 295 10.44 39.02 20.90
N PHE A 296 9.89 39.49 19.78
CA PHE A 296 10.07 38.83 18.49
C PHE A 296 11.38 39.29 17.84
N CYS A 297 12.25 38.33 17.52
CA CYS A 297 13.52 38.58 16.86
C CYS A 297 13.53 37.92 15.48
N ALA A 298 14.05 38.61 14.47
CA ALA A 298 14.30 38.07 13.13
C ALA A 298 15.81 37.95 12.88
N CYS A 299 16.23 36.89 12.18
CA CYS A 299 17.61 36.72 11.75
C CYS A 299 17.80 37.48 10.43
N ASP A 300 18.63 38.53 10.44
CA ASP A 300 18.88 39.42 9.32
C ASP A 300 20.30 39.27 8.78
N ASN A 301 20.51 39.67 7.54
CA ASN A 301 21.84 39.77 6.93
C ASN A 301 22.47 41.15 7.19
N GLY A 302 22.70 41.47 8.47
CA GLY A 302 23.35 42.71 8.87
C GLY A 302 24.86 42.67 8.60
N ALA A 303 25.34 43.45 7.64
CA ALA A 303 26.77 43.58 7.30
C ALA A 303 27.48 42.27 6.88
N GLY A 304 26.74 41.32 6.27
CA GLY A 304 27.31 40.04 5.81
C GLY A 304 27.48 38.99 6.91
N LEU A 305 27.03 39.27 8.13
CA LEU A 305 26.98 38.34 9.25
C LEU A 305 25.50 38.12 9.63
N GLY A 306 25.13 36.89 9.95
CA GLY A 306 23.80 36.60 10.51
C GLY A 306 23.66 37.30 11.85
N LYS A 307 22.72 38.23 11.97
CA LYS A 307 22.43 38.94 13.23
C LYS A 307 20.95 38.84 13.58
N TRP A 308 20.66 38.56 14.84
CA TRP A 308 19.31 38.67 15.38
C TRP A 308 18.96 40.15 15.64
N SER A 309 17.86 40.61 15.06
CA SER A 309 17.29 41.95 15.22
C SER A 309 15.88 41.88 15.79
N ALA A 310 15.47 42.88 16.57
CA ALA A 310 14.09 42.96 17.06
C ALA A 310 13.14 43.38 15.95
N LEU A 311 12.02 42.66 15.78
CA LEU A 311 10.96 43.03 14.83
C LEU A 311 10.14 44.23 15.30
N SER A 312 10.05 44.43 16.61
CA SER A 312 9.53 45.65 17.23
C SER A 312 10.67 46.33 17.98
N PRO A 313 11.32 47.35 17.39
CA PRO A 313 12.50 47.97 17.98
C PRO A 313 12.14 48.70 19.27
N SER A 314 12.61 48.14 20.38
CA SER A 314 12.71 48.79 21.68
C SER A 314 14.11 48.54 22.23
N PRO A 315 14.68 49.44 23.05
CA PRO A 315 16.00 49.22 23.64
C PRO A 315 16.09 47.87 24.38
N TYR A 316 14.99 47.46 25.01
CA TYR A 316 14.86 46.17 25.66
C TYR A 316 14.95 45.02 24.63
N CYS A 317 14.08 44.97 23.63
CA CYS A 317 14.08 43.87 22.65
C CYS A 317 15.34 43.84 21.79
N GLU A 318 15.92 44.99 21.46
CA GLU A 318 17.20 45.02 20.75
C GLU A 318 18.34 44.41 21.58
N SER A 319 18.38 44.67 22.89
CA SER A 319 19.36 44.06 23.78
C SER A 319 19.19 42.54 23.87
N LYS A 320 17.94 42.07 23.95
CA LYS A 320 17.62 40.64 24.07
C LYS A 320 17.83 39.87 22.78
N CYS A 321 17.49 40.46 21.63
CA CYS A 321 17.71 39.82 20.35
C CYS A 321 19.20 39.73 20.00
N ARG A 322 20.04 40.71 20.40
CA ARG A 322 21.48 40.72 20.07
C ARG A 322 22.34 39.79 20.94
N GLY A 323 21.84 39.36 22.10
CA GLY A 323 22.52 38.43 23.01
C GLY A 323 22.52 37.00 22.47
#